data_AF-A0A822BSB5-F1
#
_entry.id   AF-A0A822BSB5-F1
#
_cell.length_a   1.000
_cell.length_b   1.000
_cell.length_c   1.000
_cell.angle_alpha   90.00
_cell.angle_beta   90.00
_cell.angle_gamma   90.00
#
_symmetry.space_group_name_H-M   'P 1'
#
loop_
_entity.id
_entity.type
_entity.pdbx_description
1 polymer ?
#
loop_
_entity_poly.entity_id
_entity_poly.type
_entity_poly.pdbx_seq_one_letter_code
_entity_poly.pdbx_strand_id
1 'polypeptide(L)'
;TLLLEEPVFIHPSSVLANDSPIFVCYQELHETSRIFIKDICAIQMDWIVQLNPHLCSFGPIEEEPSPRYDETQDKLLCHRKATIGQRVSWSLGAPVETIFSNNTVD
;
A
#
# COMPACT_ATOMS: atom_id res chain seq x y z
N THR A 1 11.63 3.33 9.81
CA THR A 1 11.18 1.93 9.95
C THR A 1 12.35 1.04 9.59
N LEU A 2 12.68 0.04 10.41
CA LEU A 2 13.74 -0.93 10.11
C LEU A 2 13.35 -1.67 8.82
N LEU A 3 13.97 -1.30 7.71
CA LEU A 3 13.88 -2.05 6.46
C LEU A 3 15.00 -3.08 6.54
N LEU A 4 14.64 -4.35 6.75
CA LEU A 4 15.62 -5.42 6.59
C LEU A 4 15.99 -5.50 5.10
N GLU A 5 17.28 -5.50 4.83
CA GLU A 5 17.81 -5.77 3.48
C GLU A 5 17.78 -7.28 3.18
N GLU A 6 17.70 -8.10 4.22
CA GLU A 6 17.64 -9.55 4.14
C GLU A 6 16.22 -10.06 3.87
N PRO A 7 16.06 -11.16 3.11
CA PRO A 7 14.75 -11.76 2.88
C PRO A 7 14.19 -12.35 4.18
N VAL A 8 12.90 -12.11 4.40
CA VAL A 8 12.12 -12.70 5.50
C VAL A 8 11.16 -13.75 4.98
N PHE A 9 10.83 -14.73 5.83
CA PHE A 9 9.98 -15.86 5.45
C PHE A 9 8.72 -15.92 6.32
N ILE A 10 7.60 -16.36 5.74
CA ILE A 10 6.40 -16.66 6.55
C ILE A 10 6.72 -17.83 7.49
N HIS A 11 6.41 -17.68 8.78
CA HIS A 11 6.64 -18.76 9.74
C HIS A 11 5.78 -20.00 9.38
N PRO A 12 6.33 -21.24 9.42
CA PRO A 12 5.61 -22.45 9.02
C PRO A 12 4.33 -22.74 9.82
N SER A 13 4.21 -22.20 11.03
CA SER A 13 2.99 -22.34 11.85
C SER A 13 1.88 -21.38 11.46
N SER A 14 2.13 -20.43 10.55
CA SER A 14 1.10 -19.51 10.08
C SER A 14 0.10 -20.25 9.20
N VAL A 15 -1.19 -19.91 9.32
CA VAL A 15 -2.23 -20.44 8.42
C VAL A 15 -1.99 -20.03 6.97
N LEU A 16 -1.31 -18.90 6.74
CA LEU A 16 -0.98 -18.39 5.40
C LEU A 16 0.33 -18.98 4.84
N ALA A 17 0.95 -19.98 5.51
CA ALA A 17 2.22 -20.54 5.06
C ALA A 17 2.14 -21.17 3.66
N ASN A 18 0.97 -21.66 3.25
CA ASN A 18 0.76 -22.28 1.94
C ASN A 18 0.07 -21.34 0.93
N ASP A 19 -0.50 -20.23 1.37
CA ASP A 19 -1.36 -19.37 0.54
C ASP A 19 -0.59 -18.33 -0.27
N SER A 20 0.71 -18.13 0.02
CA SER A 20 1.61 -17.21 -0.70
C SER A 20 0.99 -15.84 -1.05
N PRO A 21 0.49 -15.09 -0.06
CA PRO A 21 -0.10 -13.76 -0.29
C PRO A 21 0.93 -12.77 -0.86
N ILE A 22 0.47 -11.88 -1.75
CA ILE A 22 1.32 -10.87 -2.41
C ILE A 22 1.78 -9.80 -1.40
N PHE A 23 0.90 -9.37 -0.50
CA PHE A 23 1.18 -8.38 0.54
C PHE A 23 0.71 -8.88 1.89
N VAL A 24 1.54 -8.65 2.91
CA VAL A 24 1.22 -8.98 4.30
C VAL A 24 1.63 -7.85 5.24
N CYS A 25 0.84 -7.65 6.27
CA CYS A 25 1.29 -6.98 7.49
C CYS A 25 1.78 -8.05 8.47
N TYR A 26 2.79 -7.72 9.26
CA TYR A 26 3.33 -8.58 10.31
C TYR A 26 3.46 -7.79 11.62
N GLN A 27 3.38 -8.48 12.75
CA GLN A 27 3.52 -7.85 14.06
C GLN A 27 4.93 -8.04 14.63
N GLU A 28 5.53 -9.20 14.43
CA GLU A 28 6.82 -9.53 15.02
C GLU A 28 7.76 -10.26 14.04
N LEU A 29 9.05 -10.09 14.29
CA LEU A 29 10.13 -10.81 13.62
C LEU A 29 10.72 -11.81 14.62
N HIS A 30 10.86 -13.06 14.19
CA HIS A 30 11.49 -14.12 14.96
C HIS A 30 12.75 -14.58 14.25
N GLU A 31 13.90 -14.18 14.78
CA GLU A 31 15.21 -14.52 14.25
C GLU A 31 15.71 -15.85 14.82
N THR A 32 16.03 -16.80 13.93
CA THR A 32 16.62 -18.09 14.28
C THR A 32 17.78 -18.41 13.33
N SER A 33 17.69 -19.47 12.52
CA SER A 33 18.58 -19.69 11.37
C SER A 33 18.18 -18.87 10.14
N ARG A 34 16.91 -18.43 10.10
CA ARG A 34 16.34 -17.47 9.16
C ARG A 34 15.43 -16.53 9.94
N ILE A 35 15.13 -15.38 9.35
CA ILE A 35 14.19 -14.42 9.93
C ILE A 35 12.78 -14.78 9.46
N PHE A 36 11.90 -15.05 10.42
CA PHE A 36 10.50 -15.38 10.16
C PHE A 36 9.58 -14.24 10.61
N ILE A 37 8.57 -13.94 9.80
CA ILE A 37 7.46 -13.07 10.22
C ILE A 37 6.35 -13.91 10.87
N LYS A 38 5.84 -13.44 12.01
CA LYS A 38 4.73 -14.06 12.75
C LYS A 38 3.60 -13.05 12.95
N ASP A 39 2.43 -13.59 13.29
CA ASP A 39 1.18 -12.85 13.44
C ASP A 39 0.91 -11.98 12.21
N ILE A 40 0.75 -12.68 11.08
CA ILE A 40 0.62 -12.06 9.77
C ILE A 40 -0.83 -11.95 9.32
N CYS A 41 -1.13 -10.89 8.59
CA CYS A 41 -2.42 -10.66 7.96
C CYS A 41 -2.20 -10.36 6.48
N ALA A 42 -2.86 -11.11 5.60
CA ALA A 42 -2.88 -10.81 4.17
C ALA A 42 -3.69 -9.52 3.94
N ILE A 43 -3.13 -8.61 3.15
CA ILE A 43 -3.76 -7.32 2.86
C ILE A 43 -3.82 -7.08 1.36
N GLN A 44 -4.78 -6.24 0.96
CA GLN A 44 -4.77 -5.66 -0.38
C GLN A 44 -4.05 -4.31 -0.33
N MET A 45 -3.36 -3.99 -1.43
CA MET A 45 -2.46 -2.85 -1.49
C MET A 45 -3.21 -1.50 -1.55
N ASP A 46 -4.41 -1.49 -2.12
CA ASP A 46 -5.33 -0.36 -2.17
C ASP A 46 -5.81 0.07 -0.78
N TRP A 47 -5.87 -0.84 0.20
CA TRP A 47 -6.22 -0.50 1.58
C TRP A 47 -5.23 0.49 2.20
N ILE A 48 -3.94 0.39 1.86
CA ILE A 48 -2.90 1.28 2.39
C ILE A 48 -3.15 2.72 1.92
N VAL A 49 -3.63 2.90 0.68
CA VAL A 49 -3.94 4.23 0.14
C VAL A 49 -5.01 4.92 0.99
N GLN A 50 -6.02 4.18 1.45
CA GLN A 50 -7.11 4.70 2.26
C GLN A 50 -6.72 4.87 3.73
N LEU A 51 -5.99 3.90 4.29
CA LEU A 51 -5.65 3.85 5.71
C LEU A 51 -4.47 4.76 6.08
N ASN A 52 -3.48 4.89 5.19
CA ASN A 52 -2.30 5.73 5.44
C ASN A 52 -1.71 6.30 4.15
N PRO A 53 -2.34 7.36 3.58
CA PRO A 53 -1.87 8.02 2.37
C PRO A 53 -0.42 8.52 2.44
N HIS A 54 0.12 8.80 3.64
CA HIS A 54 1.48 9.29 3.82
C HIS A 54 2.57 8.27 3.47
N LEU A 55 2.22 6.97 3.42
CA LEU A 55 3.11 5.91 2.95
C LEU A 55 3.11 5.77 1.41
N CYS A 56 2.23 6.50 0.73
CA CYS A 56 2.04 6.45 -0.71
C CYS A 56 2.66 7.69 -1.38
N SER A 57 3.20 7.49 -2.57
CA SER A 57 3.53 8.56 -3.51
C SER A 57 2.52 8.52 -4.65
N PHE A 58 1.88 9.65 -4.93
CA PHE A 58 0.83 9.74 -5.93
C PHE A 58 1.36 10.40 -7.20
N GLY A 59 1.13 9.75 -8.35
CA GLY A 59 1.45 10.29 -9.67
C GLY A 59 0.53 11.44 -10.09
N PRO A 60 0.57 11.88 -11.35
CA PRO A 60 -0.35 12.88 -11.88
C PRO A 60 -1.81 12.40 -11.82
N ILE A 61 -2.73 13.35 -11.98
CA ILE A 61 -4.16 13.07 -12.10
C ILE A 61 -4.42 12.43 -13.47
N GLU A 62 -5.17 11.34 -13.47
CA GLU A 62 -5.60 10.66 -14.69
C GLU A 62 -6.71 11.48 -15.37
N GLU A 63 -6.65 11.57 -16.71
CA GLU A 63 -7.67 12.27 -17.51
C GLU A 63 -8.96 11.44 -17.60
N GLU A 64 -8.82 10.11 -17.57
CA GLU A 64 -9.91 9.15 -17.65
C GLU A 64 -9.82 8.14 -16.49
N PRO A 65 -10.84 8.05 -15.61
CA PRO A 65 -12.02 8.91 -15.57
C PRO A 65 -11.70 10.32 -15.07
N SER A 66 -12.38 11.31 -15.64
CA SER A 66 -12.20 12.71 -15.27
C SER A 66 -12.56 12.99 -13.81
N PRO A 67 -11.92 14.01 -13.17
CA PRO A 67 -12.26 14.43 -11.82
C PRO A 67 -13.75 14.79 -11.70
N ARG A 68 -14.39 14.34 -10.62
CA ARG A 68 -15.82 14.58 -10.39
C ARG A 68 -16.06 15.04 -8.96
N TYR A 69 -17.10 15.84 -8.78
CA TYR A 69 -17.55 16.22 -7.45
C TYR A 69 -18.46 15.12 -6.88
N ASP A 70 -18.21 14.73 -5.63
CA ASP A 70 -19.07 13.83 -4.86
C ASP A 70 -19.88 14.65 -3.86
N GLU A 71 -21.20 14.72 -4.08
CA GLU A 71 -22.14 15.45 -3.23
C GLU A 71 -22.23 14.87 -1.81
N THR A 72 -22.02 13.56 -1.65
CA THR A 72 -22.14 12.90 -0.34
C THR A 72 -20.98 13.24 0.58
N GLN A 73 -19.79 13.44 0.00
CA GLN A 73 -18.57 13.78 0.72
C GLN A 73 -18.25 15.28 0.67
N ASP A 74 -18.99 16.05 -0.12
CA ASP A 74 -18.74 17.47 -0.44
C ASP A 74 -17.29 17.71 -0.87
N LYS A 75 -16.78 16.85 -1.75
CA LYS A 75 -15.36 16.83 -2.17
C LYS A 75 -15.21 16.59 -3.66
N LEU A 76 -14.21 17.23 -4.24
CA LEU A 76 -13.75 16.92 -5.59
C LEU A 76 -12.85 15.69 -5.52
N LEU A 77 -13.18 14.65 -6.28
CA LEU A 77 -12.48 13.37 -6.35
C LEU A 77 -11.75 13.22 -7.69
N CYS A 78 -10.62 12.53 -7.67
CA CYS A 78 -9.81 12.27 -8.86
C CYS A 78 -9.10 10.92 -8.78
N HIS A 79 -8.68 10.41 -9.93
CA HIS A 79 -7.97 9.13 -10.02
C HIS A 79 -6.48 9.37 -10.22
N ARG A 80 -5.67 8.65 -9.45
CA ARG A 80 -4.21 8.75 -9.49
C ARG A 80 -3.60 7.38 -9.35
N LYS A 81 -2.51 7.10 -10.07
CA LYS A 81 -1.66 5.94 -9.77
C LYS A 81 -0.90 6.20 -8.47
N ALA A 82 -0.83 5.19 -7.61
CA ALA A 82 -0.12 5.25 -6.35
C ALA A 82 1.03 4.25 -6.34
N THR A 83 2.18 4.67 -5.81
CA THR A 83 3.28 3.79 -5.46
C THR A 83 3.50 3.77 -3.96
N ILE A 84 3.80 2.61 -3.41
CA ILE A 84 4.03 2.42 -1.97
C ILE A 84 5.48 2.03 -1.75
N GLY A 85 6.09 2.58 -0.70
CA GLY A 85 7.47 2.27 -0.32
C GLY A 85 8.45 3.36 -0.74
N GLN A 86 9.35 3.73 0.18
CA GLN A 86 10.34 4.79 -0.04
C GLN A 86 11.56 4.34 -0.85
N ARG A 87 11.87 3.04 -0.85
CA ARG A 87 13.06 2.47 -1.53
C ARG A 87 12.70 1.54 -2.68
N VAL A 88 11.64 0.76 -2.52
CA VAL A 88 11.08 -0.10 -3.56
C VAL A 88 9.71 0.46 -3.88
N SER A 89 9.57 1.09 -5.04
CA SER A 89 8.33 1.72 -5.47
C SER A 89 7.38 0.66 -6.03
N TRP A 90 6.64 -0.02 -5.14
CA TRP A 90 5.61 -0.94 -5.58
C TRP A 90 4.46 -0.14 -6.20
N SER A 91 4.09 -0.46 -7.45
CA SER A 91 2.99 0.22 -8.14
C SER A 91 1.67 -0.48 -7.91
N LEU A 92 0.67 0.28 -7.48
CA LEU A 92 -0.71 -0.15 -7.47
C LEU A 92 -1.19 -0.08 -8.93
N GLY A 93 -1.19 -1.22 -9.62
CA GLY A 93 -1.33 -1.27 -11.08
C GLY A 93 -2.55 -0.51 -11.64
N ALA A 94 -3.66 -0.47 -10.90
CA ALA A 94 -4.85 0.32 -11.23
C ALA A 94 -4.84 1.68 -10.50
N PRO A 95 -5.31 2.77 -11.15
CA PRO A 95 -5.52 4.04 -10.49
C PRO A 95 -6.50 3.92 -9.32
N VAL A 96 -6.24 4.69 -8.26
CA VAL A 96 -7.08 4.78 -7.07
C VAL A 96 -7.74 6.15 -6.97
N GLU A 97 -8.93 6.15 -6.42
CA GLU A 97 -9.68 7.37 -6.12
C GLU A 97 -9.08 8.09 -4.91
N THR A 98 -8.84 9.39 -5.08
CA THR A 98 -8.27 10.27 -4.06
C THR A 98 -8.97 11.62 -4.09
N ILE A 99 -8.89 12.36 -2.98
CA ILE A 99 -9.37 13.74 -2.95
C ILE A 99 -8.49 14.56 -3.88
N PHE A 100 -9.11 15.36 -4.75
CA PHE A 100 -8.45 16.33 -5.59
C PHE A 100 -7.82 17.40 -4.68
N SER A 101 -6.58 17.20 -4.29
CA SER A 101 -5.77 18.21 -3.62
C SER A 101 -5.15 19.09 -4.70
N ASN A 102 -5.54 20.36 -4.75
CA ASN A 102 -5.00 21.36 -5.68
C ASN A 102 -3.59 21.80 -5.24
N ASN A 103 -2.72 20.85 -4.90
CA ASN A 103 -1.32 21.11 -4.59
C ASN A 103 -0.59 21.30 -5.92
N THR A 104 -0.84 22.44 -6.56
CA THR A 104 0.19 23.16 -7.30
C THR A 104 1.30 23.43 -6.30
N VAL A 105 2.28 22.52 -6.26
CA VAL A 105 3.61 22.88 -5.75
C VAL A 105 4.16 23.82 -6.81
N ASP A 106 4.07 25.12 -6.53
CA ASP A 106 5.01 26.10 -7.08
C ASP A 106 6.45 25.73 -6.64
#